data_AF-A0AAD1CFS3-F1
#
_entry.id   AF-A0AAD1CFS3-F1
#
_cell.length_a   1.000
_cell.length_b   1.000
_cell.length_c   1.000
_cell.angle_alpha   90.00
_cell.angle_beta   90.00
_cell.angle_gamma   90.00
#
_symmetry.space_group_name_H-M   'P 1'
#
loop_
_entity.id
_entity.type
_entity.pdbx_description
1 polymer ?
#
loop_
_entity_poly.entity_id
_entity_poly.type
_entity_poly.pdbx_seq_one_letter_code
_entity_poly.pdbx_strand_id
1 'polypeptide(L)'
;MFALLGFCSFNALANTSPATAVDSLSQSVPFLSTQKGSTGIPAVSVTVNPDGSEDYSVTLQILALMTVLGFLPAIVILMTSFTRIVVVMSILRQALGLQQTPSNQVIIGIALFLTFFMMSPVLDRINAQAVQPYINEQITAPQALEKAKVPMREFMLKQTRVKDLETCKGF
;
A
#
# COMPACT_ATOMS: atom_id res chain seq x y z
N MET A 1 17.49 -6.76 -18.68
CA MET A 1 16.74 -5.97 -19.68
C MET A 1 15.65 -5.06 -19.08
N PHE A 2 14.94 -5.42 -18.00
CA PHE A 2 13.85 -4.55 -17.46
C PHE A 2 14.19 -3.68 -16.24
N ALA A 3 15.47 -3.58 -15.84
CA ALA A 3 15.92 -2.73 -14.72
C ALA A 3 16.78 -1.51 -15.14
N LEU A 4 16.94 -1.27 -16.45
CA LEU A 4 17.89 -0.27 -16.98
C LEU A 4 17.23 0.99 -17.59
N LEU A 5 15.89 1.10 -17.55
CA LEU A 5 15.16 2.22 -18.17
C LEU A 5 14.45 3.15 -17.16
N GLY A 6 14.72 3.00 -15.86
CA GLY A 6 14.09 3.81 -14.80
C GLY A 6 14.91 5.01 -14.30
N PHE A 7 16.18 5.16 -14.70
CA PHE A 7 17.11 6.12 -14.08
C PHE A 7 17.49 7.32 -14.96
N CYS A 8 16.98 7.42 -16.20
CA CYS A 8 17.47 8.39 -17.18
C CYS A 8 16.72 9.74 -17.19
N SER A 9 15.67 9.93 -16.37
CA SER A 9 14.81 11.14 -16.46
C SER A 9 14.93 12.13 -15.30
N PHE A 10 15.93 11.99 -14.41
CA PHE A 10 16.09 12.87 -13.24
C PHE A 10 17.28 13.85 -13.33
N ASN A 11 18.06 13.83 -14.43
CA ASN A 11 19.31 14.61 -14.54
C ASN A 11 19.28 15.69 -15.65
N ALA A 12 18.11 16.26 -15.95
CA ALA A 12 17.95 17.21 -17.06
C ALA A 12 17.44 18.61 -16.66
N LEU A 13 17.40 18.96 -15.36
CA LEU A 13 16.96 20.29 -14.92
C LEU A 13 17.82 20.89 -13.80
N ALA A 14 19.14 20.85 -13.94
CA ALA A 14 20.03 21.57 -13.01
C ALA A 14 21.36 22.05 -13.64
N ASN A 15 21.40 22.35 -14.94
CA ASN A 15 22.55 23.02 -15.55
C ASN A 15 22.14 24.31 -16.25
N THR A 16 21.99 25.37 -15.47
CA THR A 16 22.30 26.73 -15.91
C THR A 16 23.42 27.23 -15.02
N SER A 17 24.67 26.95 -15.41
CA SER A 17 25.81 27.74 -14.97
C SER A 17 25.71 29.13 -15.63
N PRO A 18 26.15 30.19 -14.96
CA PRO A 18 27.56 30.54 -15.10
C PRO A 18 28.23 30.91 -13.77
N ALA A 19 29.41 30.33 -13.59
CA ALA A 19 30.67 31.00 -13.25
C ALA A 19 30.67 32.30 -12.40
N THR A 20 31.59 32.26 -11.42
CA THR A 20 32.33 33.38 -10.80
C THR A 20 31.60 34.32 -9.85
N ALA A 21 31.76 34.08 -8.54
CA ALA A 21 32.54 34.94 -7.62
C ALA A 21 32.23 34.55 -6.17
N VAL A 22 33.19 34.79 -5.27
CA VAL A 22 33.11 34.83 -3.80
C VAL A 22 33.15 33.45 -3.10
N ASP A 23 34.36 33.04 -2.73
CA ASP A 23 34.93 33.26 -1.39
C ASP A 23 34.35 32.26 -0.38
N SER A 24 35.10 31.21 -0.05
CA SER A 24 36.12 31.29 1.00
C SER A 24 35.50 31.81 2.30
N LEU A 25 35.08 30.87 3.17
CA LEU A 25 34.88 30.97 4.62
C LEU A 25 33.95 29.84 5.08
N SER A 26 34.39 28.58 4.96
CA SER A 26 34.04 27.55 5.95
C SER A 26 34.95 26.33 5.84
N GLN A 27 36.24 26.56 6.13
CA GLN A 27 37.02 25.49 6.75
C GLN A 27 36.41 25.22 8.12
N SER A 28 35.83 24.04 8.33
CA SER A 28 36.00 23.22 9.56
C SER A 28 34.92 22.14 9.67
N VAL A 29 35.16 20.97 9.07
CA VAL A 29 34.87 19.70 9.77
C VAL A 29 35.70 18.57 9.15
N PRO A 30 36.66 18.00 9.90
CA PRO A 30 37.25 16.74 9.55
C PRO A 30 36.32 15.63 10.04
N PHE A 31 35.43 15.12 9.19
CA PHE A 31 34.85 13.80 9.41
C PHE A 31 35.47 12.84 8.42
N LEU A 32 36.55 12.21 8.87
CA LEU A 32 37.16 11.08 8.20
C LEU A 32 36.16 9.93 8.19
N SER A 33 35.75 9.59 6.98
CA SER A 33 35.07 8.36 6.61
C SER A 33 35.79 7.14 7.21
N THR A 34 35.14 6.44 8.13
CA THR A 34 35.36 5.00 8.37
C THR A 34 34.01 4.38 8.68
N GLN A 35 33.19 4.20 7.64
CA GLN A 35 32.14 3.19 7.70
C GLN A 35 32.81 1.81 7.55
N LYS A 36 32.98 1.15 8.69
CA LYS A 36 33.27 -0.28 8.76
C LYS A 36 32.07 -1.03 8.19
N GLY A 37 32.20 -1.48 6.94
CA GLY A 37 31.31 -2.46 6.34
C GLY A 37 31.35 -3.75 7.16
N SER A 38 30.30 -3.96 7.96
CA SER A 38 29.92 -5.27 8.44
C SER A 38 28.88 -5.83 7.45
N THR A 39 29.38 -6.54 6.45
CA THR A 39 28.57 -7.44 5.63
C THR A 39 28.17 -8.64 6.49
N GLY A 40 26.96 -8.58 7.04
CA GLY A 40 26.35 -9.64 7.83
C GLY A 40 25.09 -9.09 8.46
N ILE A 41 23.93 -9.48 7.93
CA ILE A 41 22.61 -8.99 8.33
C ILE A 41 22.38 -9.37 9.81
N PRO A 42 22.37 -8.42 10.76
CA PRO A 42 22.11 -8.70 12.17
C PRO A 42 20.62 -8.47 12.46
N ALA A 43 19.74 -9.06 11.65
CA ALA A 43 18.29 -8.87 11.76
C ALA A 43 17.52 -10.12 12.20
N VAL A 44 18.22 -11.24 12.44
CA VAL A 44 17.64 -12.46 13.00
C VAL A 44 18.55 -12.97 14.12
N SER A 45 18.44 -12.35 15.30
CA SER A 45 18.95 -12.94 16.54
C SER A 45 17.78 -13.53 17.31
N VAL A 46 17.55 -14.83 17.14
CA VAL A 46 16.71 -15.61 18.07
C VAL A 46 17.55 -15.82 19.32
N THR A 47 17.38 -14.97 20.33
CA THR A 47 17.88 -15.24 21.67
C THR A 47 16.89 -16.17 22.35
N VAL A 48 17.17 -17.48 22.32
CA VAL A 48 16.43 -18.49 23.07
C VAL A 48 16.77 -18.31 24.56
N ASN A 49 15.83 -17.78 25.34
CA ASN A 49 15.87 -17.85 26.79
C ASN A 49 15.51 -19.28 27.25
N PRO A 50 16.13 -19.80 28.32
CA PRO A 50 16.05 -21.20 28.74
C PRO A 50 14.69 -21.68 29.31
N ASP A 51 13.58 -20.97 29.06
CA ASP A 51 12.23 -21.32 29.56
C ASP A 51 11.16 -21.44 28.44
N GLY A 52 11.56 -21.58 27.18
CA GLY A 52 10.64 -21.92 26.08
C GLY A 52 9.61 -20.85 25.70
N SER A 53 9.67 -19.65 26.29
CA SER A 53 8.95 -18.47 25.80
C SER A 53 9.79 -17.77 24.73
N GLU A 54 9.35 -17.88 23.47
CA GLU A 54 9.91 -17.11 22.37
C GLU A 54 9.53 -15.64 22.55
N ASP A 55 10.43 -14.87 23.17
CA ASP A 55 10.42 -13.41 23.11
C ASP A 55 10.73 -13.01 21.65
N TYR A 56 9.72 -13.11 20.79
CA TYR A 56 9.72 -12.40 19.53
C TYR A 56 9.93 -10.94 19.87
N SER A 57 11.18 -10.50 19.71
CA SER A 57 11.65 -9.18 20.10
C SER A 57 10.60 -8.18 19.70
N VAL A 58 10.18 -7.32 20.62
CA VAL A 58 9.23 -6.22 20.39
C VAL A 58 9.54 -5.49 19.06
N THR A 59 10.82 -5.46 18.66
CA THR A 59 11.33 -5.11 17.33
C THR A 59 10.66 -5.81 16.14
N LEU A 60 10.56 -7.16 16.13
CA LEU A 60 9.89 -7.94 15.09
C LEU A 60 8.37 -7.70 15.07
N GLN A 61 7.75 -7.56 16.24
CA GLN A 61 6.32 -7.23 16.33
C GLN A 61 6.03 -5.84 15.74
N ILE A 62 6.88 -4.85 16.03
CA ILE A 62 6.77 -3.50 15.46
C ILE A 62 7.06 -3.53 13.95
N LEU A 63 8.05 -4.30 13.50
CA LEU A 63 8.33 -4.48 12.07
C LEU A 63 7.12 -5.06 11.33
N ALA A 64 6.49 -6.10 11.91
CA ALA A 64 5.27 -6.69 11.37
C ALA A 64 4.12 -5.68 11.33
N LEU A 65 3.93 -4.90 12.39
CA LEU A 65 2.88 -3.88 12.47
C LEU A 65 3.05 -2.81 11.39
N MET A 66 4.28 -2.32 11.18
CA MET A 66 4.60 -1.33 10.14
C MET A 66 4.37 -1.87 8.73
N THR A 67 4.70 -3.15 8.52
CA THR A 67 4.45 -3.83 7.24
C THR A 67 2.96 -3.92 6.96
N VAL A 68 2.16 -4.36 7.94
CA VAL A 68 0.70 -4.50 7.79
C VAL A 68 0.03 -3.14 7.58
N LEU A 69 0.41 -2.11 8.34
CA LEU A 69 -0.13 -0.75 8.18
C LEU A 69 0.15 -0.17 6.78
N GLY A 70 1.34 -0.41 6.23
CA GLY A 70 1.70 0.05 4.89
C GLY A 70 0.95 -0.66 3.77
N PHE A 71 0.62 -1.95 3.95
CA PHE A 71 -0.10 -2.74 2.96
C PHE A 71 -1.62 -2.59 3.03
N LEU A 72 -2.14 -2.22 4.21
CA LEU A 72 -3.57 -2.03 4.46
C LEU A 72 -4.30 -1.19 3.39
N PRO A 73 -3.82 0.00 2.96
CA PRO A 73 -4.52 0.78 1.94
C PRO A 73 -4.57 0.08 0.59
N ALA A 74 -3.51 -0.64 0.20
CA ALA A 74 -3.46 -1.35 -1.07
C ALA A 74 -4.45 -2.53 -1.08
N ILE A 75 -4.53 -3.30 0.01
CA ILE A 75 -5.46 -4.43 0.12
C ILE A 75 -6.91 -3.95 0.05
N VAL A 76 -7.26 -2.89 0.79
CA VAL A 76 -8.63 -2.34 0.79
C VAL A 76 -9.02 -1.88 -0.62
N ILE A 77 -8.11 -1.22 -1.33
CA ILE A 77 -8.35 -0.81 -2.72
C ILE A 77 -8.61 -2.03 -3.62
N LEU A 78 -7.79 -3.08 -3.51
CA LEU A 78 -7.92 -4.29 -4.32
C LEU A 78 -9.20 -5.10 -4.02
N MET A 79 -9.71 -5.04 -2.80
CA MET A 79 -10.96 -5.71 -2.40
C MET A 79 -12.21 -4.97 -2.91
N THR A 80 -12.07 -3.77 -3.47
CA THR A 80 -13.20 -2.93 -3.89
C THR A 80 -13.32 -2.83 -5.42
N SER A 81 -14.36 -2.15 -5.89
CA SER A 81 -14.56 -1.83 -7.31
C SER A 81 -13.58 -0.78 -7.85
N PHE A 82 -12.71 -0.21 -7.02
CA PHE A 82 -11.80 0.87 -7.41
C PHE A 82 -10.93 0.50 -8.61
N THR A 83 -10.32 -0.68 -8.61
CA THR A 83 -9.42 -1.13 -9.68
C THR A 83 -10.13 -1.20 -11.03
N ARG A 84 -11.38 -1.68 -11.08
CA ARG A 84 -12.16 -1.72 -12.32
C ARG A 84 -12.45 -0.31 -12.84
N ILE A 85 -12.84 0.61 -11.96
CA ILE A 85 -13.17 1.99 -12.34
C ILE A 85 -11.94 2.72 -12.88
N VAL A 86 -10.79 2.61 -12.20
CA VAL A 86 -9.53 3.25 -12.64
C VAL A 86 -9.06 2.73 -13.99
N VAL A 87 -9.11 1.41 -14.22
CA VAL A 87 -8.68 0.82 -15.49
C VAL A 87 -9.57 1.30 -16.64
N VAL A 88 -10.89 1.32 -16.46
CA VAL A 88 -11.82 1.81 -17.49
C VAL A 88 -11.55 3.27 -17.83
N MET A 89 -11.39 4.13 -16.81
CA MET A 89 -11.08 5.55 -17.02
C MET A 89 -9.70 5.77 -17.68
N SER A 90 -8.70 4.94 -17.34
CA SER A 90 -7.37 5.00 -17.95
C SER A 90 -7.40 4.61 -19.43
N ILE A 91 -8.17 3.56 -19.78
CA ILE A 91 -8.38 3.16 -21.18
C ILE A 91 -9.13 4.25 -21.94
N LEU A 92 -10.15 4.87 -21.34
CA LEU A 92 -10.89 5.97 -21.96
C LEU A 92 -9.98 7.17 -22.28
N ARG A 93 -9.05 7.49 -21.37
CA ARG A 93 -8.04 8.53 -21.61
C ARG A 93 -7.15 8.21 -22.81
N GLN A 94 -6.68 6.97 -22.91
CA GLN A 94 -5.85 6.54 -24.05
C GLN A 94 -6.65 6.58 -25.36
N ALA A 95 -7.92 6.20 -25.31
CA ALA A 95 -8.81 6.19 -26.47
C ALA A 95 -9.10 7.59 -27.02
N LEU A 96 -9.09 8.63 -26.19
CA LEU A 96 -9.30 10.02 -26.63
C LEU A 96 -8.07 10.64 -27.32
N GLY A 97 -6.91 9.99 -27.30
CA GLY A 97 -5.70 10.47 -27.97
C GLY A 97 -5.13 11.79 -27.41
N LEU A 98 -5.66 12.28 -26.27
CA LEU A 98 -5.24 13.52 -25.65
C LEU A 98 -3.99 13.29 -24.79
N GLN A 99 -2.96 14.11 -24.96
CA GLN A 99 -1.80 14.08 -24.08
C GLN A 99 -2.15 14.75 -22.75
N GLN A 100 -2.07 13.99 -21.66
CA GLN A 100 -2.03 14.46 -20.26
C GLN A 100 -3.30 15.12 -19.70
N THR A 101 -4.34 15.36 -20.49
CA THR A 101 -5.66 15.77 -19.99
C THR A 101 -6.58 14.55 -20.05
N PRO A 102 -6.97 13.90 -18.93
CA PRO A 102 -6.88 14.31 -17.51
C PRO A 102 -5.68 13.72 -16.73
N SER A 103 -5.11 14.52 -15.81
CA SER A 103 -4.02 14.14 -14.89
C SER A 103 -4.36 12.89 -14.07
N ASN A 104 -3.36 12.07 -13.77
CA ASN A 104 -3.52 10.83 -12.98
C ASN A 104 -4.21 11.09 -11.63
N GLN A 105 -3.93 12.22 -10.99
CA GLN A 105 -4.55 12.61 -9.72
C GLN A 105 -6.07 12.82 -9.84
N VAL A 106 -6.54 13.39 -10.96
CA VAL A 106 -7.96 13.62 -11.21
C VAL A 106 -8.71 12.31 -11.39
N ILE A 107 -8.13 11.37 -12.14
CA ILE A 107 -8.73 10.03 -12.35
C ILE A 107 -8.86 9.30 -11.01
N ILE A 108 -7.83 9.35 -10.17
CA ILE A 108 -7.85 8.72 -8.84
C ILE A 108 -8.91 9.37 -7.95
N GLY A 109 -9.01 10.70 -7.96
CA GLY A 109 -10.02 11.42 -7.16
C GLY A 109 -11.46 11.08 -7.55
N ILE A 110 -11.76 11.09 -8.84
CA ILE A 110 -13.08 10.70 -9.37
C ILE A 110 -13.36 9.23 -9.04
N ALA A 111 -12.37 8.35 -9.21
CA ALA A 111 -12.52 6.93 -8.92
C ALA A 111 -12.82 6.65 -7.44
N LEU A 112 -12.19 7.35 -6.50
CA LEU A 112 -12.48 7.19 -5.07
C LEU A 112 -13.91 7.62 -4.73
N PHE A 113 -14.39 8.73 -5.28
CA PHE A 113 -15.75 9.20 -5.03
C PHE A 113 -16.80 8.21 -5.58
N LEU A 114 -16.62 7.73 -6.82
CA LEU A 114 -17.50 6.69 -7.38
C LEU A 114 -17.41 5.36 -6.61
N THR A 115 -16.23 5.03 -6.07
CA THR A 115 -16.06 3.81 -5.27
C THR A 115 -16.88 3.89 -3.99
N PHE A 116 -16.84 5.00 -3.26
CA PHE A 116 -17.68 5.17 -2.07
C PHE A 116 -19.16 5.10 -2.41
N PHE A 117 -19.59 5.71 -3.51
CA PHE A 117 -20.98 5.64 -3.96
C PHE A 117 -21.42 4.19 -4.24
N MET A 118 -20.63 3.42 -4.98
CA MET A 118 -20.94 2.00 -5.26
C MET A 118 -20.82 1.10 -4.02
N MET A 119 -19.98 1.46 -3.05
CA MET A 119 -19.76 0.68 -1.83
C MET A 119 -20.67 1.03 -0.66
N SER A 120 -21.48 2.09 -0.74
CA SER A 120 -22.47 2.45 0.29
C SER A 120 -23.21 1.24 0.89
N PRO A 121 -23.84 0.33 0.11
CA PRO A 121 -24.60 -0.78 0.69
C PRO A 121 -23.74 -1.78 1.47
N VAL A 122 -22.45 -1.93 1.12
CA VAL A 122 -21.52 -2.83 1.83
C VAL A 122 -21.07 -2.17 3.14
N LEU A 123 -20.77 -0.87 3.11
CA LEU A 123 -20.42 -0.10 4.30
C LEU A 123 -21.57 -0.06 5.32
N ASP A 124 -22.81 0.10 4.85
CA ASP A 124 -24.00 0.09 5.72
C ASP A 124 -24.17 -1.26 6.43
N ARG A 125 -23.97 -2.38 5.72
CA ARG A 125 -24.02 -3.72 6.29
C ARG A 125 -22.93 -3.94 7.34
N ILE A 126 -21.70 -3.53 7.05
CA ILE A 126 -20.56 -3.63 7.98
C ILE A 126 -20.84 -2.78 9.23
N ASN A 127 -21.38 -1.57 9.06
CA ASN A 127 -21.71 -0.68 10.16
C ASN A 127 -22.73 -1.34 11.11
N ALA A 128 -23.84 -1.83 10.56
CA ALA A 128 -24.90 -2.47 11.34
C ALA A 128 -24.49 -3.79 12.01
N GLN A 129 -23.65 -4.61 11.36
CA GLN A 129 -23.36 -5.98 11.81
C GLN A 129 -22.06 -6.12 12.60
N ALA A 130 -21.10 -5.20 12.42
CA ALA A 130 -19.78 -5.27 13.06
C ALA A 130 -19.45 -4.01 13.87
N VAL A 131 -19.62 -2.81 13.30
CA VAL A 131 -19.17 -1.57 13.96
C VAL A 131 -20.04 -1.21 15.17
N GLN A 132 -21.37 -1.15 14.99
CA GLN A 132 -22.32 -0.87 16.07
C GLN A 132 -22.18 -1.87 17.24
N PRO A 133 -22.20 -3.21 17.03
CA PRO A 133 -22.08 -4.14 18.15
C PRO A 133 -20.68 -4.14 18.78
N TYR A 134 -19.62 -3.78 18.05
CA TYR A 134 -18.28 -3.64 18.62
C TYR A 134 -18.18 -2.43 19.56
N ILE A 135 -18.74 -1.29 19.16
CA ILE A 135 -18.78 -0.07 20.00
C ILE A 135 -19.65 -0.28 21.25
N ASN A 136 -20.74 -1.04 21.12
CA ASN A 136 -21.60 -1.39 22.24
C ASN A 136 -21.07 -2.56 23.10
N GLU A 137 -19.82 -2.99 22.89
CA GLU A 137 -19.14 -4.08 23.61
C GLU A 137 -19.86 -5.44 23.58
N GLN A 138 -20.74 -5.65 22.60
CA GLN A 138 -21.53 -6.88 22.48
C GLN A 138 -20.74 -8.02 21.82
N ILE A 139 -19.66 -7.70 21.10
CA ILE A 139 -18.80 -8.67 20.41
C ILE A 139 -17.31 -8.32 20.58
N THR A 140 -16.47 -9.35 20.57
CA THR A 140 -15.00 -9.17 20.60
C THR A 140 -14.45 -8.77 19.23
N ALA A 141 -13.29 -8.10 19.20
CA ALA A 141 -12.61 -7.70 17.96
C ALA A 141 -12.48 -8.81 16.89
N PRO A 142 -12.07 -10.06 17.21
CA PRO A 142 -12.02 -11.13 16.20
C PRO A 142 -13.42 -11.50 15.67
N GLN A 143 -14.46 -11.50 16.51
CA GLN A 143 -15.83 -11.79 16.06
C GLN A 143 -16.39 -10.67 15.17
N ALA A 144 -16.03 -9.41 15.45
CA ALA A 144 -16.39 -8.28 14.60
C ALA A 144 -15.76 -8.42 13.20
N LEU A 145 -14.50 -8.84 13.13
CA LEU A 145 -13.81 -9.09 11.86
C LEU A 145 -14.46 -10.24 11.07
N GLU A 146 -14.84 -11.32 11.76
CA GLU A 146 -15.54 -12.47 11.18
C GLU A 146 -16.92 -12.11 10.62
N LYS A 147 -17.63 -11.17 11.23
CA LYS A 147 -18.90 -10.64 10.70
C LYS A 147 -18.67 -9.66 9.55
N ALA A 148 -17.65 -8.81 9.64
CA ALA A 148 -17.34 -7.82 8.60
C ALA A 148 -16.91 -8.45 7.26
N LYS A 149 -16.27 -9.62 7.28
CA LYS A 149 -15.88 -10.33 6.04
C LYS A 149 -17.07 -10.88 5.24
N VAL A 150 -18.23 -11.12 5.85
CA VAL A 150 -19.41 -11.71 5.19
C VAL A 150 -19.93 -10.82 4.05
N PRO A 151 -20.30 -9.53 4.29
CA PRO A 151 -20.77 -8.65 3.22
C PRO A 151 -19.71 -8.38 2.15
N MET A 152 -18.42 -8.33 2.54
CA MET A 152 -17.31 -8.21 1.59
C MET A 152 -17.22 -9.43 0.66
N ARG A 153 -17.30 -10.64 1.21
CA ARG A 153 -17.28 -11.89 0.44
C ARG A 153 -18.49 -11.99 -0.49
N GLU A 154 -19.69 -11.65 -0.01
CA GLU A 154 -20.89 -11.66 -0.85
C GLU A 154 -20.77 -10.69 -2.03
N PHE A 155 -20.22 -9.49 -1.80
CA PHE A 155 -19.96 -8.53 -2.88
C PHE A 155 -18.99 -9.12 -3.90
N MET A 156 -17.89 -9.72 -3.45
CA MET A 156 -16.90 -10.34 -4.35
C MET A 156 -17.50 -11.49 -5.16
N LEU A 157 -18.26 -12.39 -4.53
CA LEU A 157 -18.90 -13.53 -5.21
C LEU A 157 -19.89 -13.10 -6.29
N LYS A 158 -20.55 -11.95 -6.13
CA LYS A 158 -21.42 -11.38 -7.17
C LYS A 158 -20.64 -10.86 -8.38
N GLN A 159 -19.36 -10.50 -8.21
CA GLN A 159 -18.51 -9.96 -9.27
C GLN A 159 -17.59 -11.02 -9.90
N THR A 160 -17.37 -12.15 -9.24
CA THR A 160 -16.56 -13.26 -9.76
C THR A 160 -17.38 -14.13 -10.70
N ARG A 161 -16.80 -14.51 -11.84
CA ARG A 161 -17.45 -15.40 -12.81
C ARG A 161 -17.35 -16.84 -12.33
N VAL A 162 -18.40 -17.63 -12.54
CA VAL A 162 -18.45 -19.05 -12.15
C VAL A 162 -17.31 -19.86 -12.79
N LYS A 163 -17.01 -19.58 -14.07
CA LYS A 163 -15.90 -20.20 -14.82
C LYS A 163 -14.52 -19.96 -14.17
N ASP A 164 -14.30 -18.77 -13.61
CA ASP A 164 -13.03 -18.42 -12.95
C ASP A 164 -12.91 -19.14 -11.59
N LEU A 165 -14.05 -19.33 -10.88
CA LEU A 165 -14.09 -20.10 -9.63
C LEU A 165 -13.84 -21.59 -9.84
N GLU A 166 -14.38 -22.17 -10.90
CA GLU A 166 -14.17 -23.59 -11.23
C GLU A 166 -12.71 -23.87 -11.55
N THR A 167 -12.05 -22.97 -12.28
CA THR A 167 -10.63 -23.09 -12.63
C THR A 167 -9.73 -23.04 -11.39
N CYS A 168 -10.00 -22.15 -10.43
CA CYS A 168 -9.21 -22.05 -9.18
C CYS A 168 -9.49 -23.17 -8.17
N LYS A 169 -10.65 -23.84 -8.23
CA LYS A 169 -10.96 -25.01 -7.38
C LYS A 169 -10.32 -26.31 -7.87
N GLY A 170 -9.81 -26.34 -9.10
CA GLY A 170 -9.18 -27.50 -9.73
C GLY A 170 -7.67 -27.65 -9.46
N PHE A 171 -7.08 -26.76 -8.66
CA PHE A 171 -5.73 -26.84 -8.11
C PHE A 171 -5.80 -27.12 -6.61
#